data_AF-A0A1A9Z100-F1
#
_entry.id   AF-A0A1A9Z100-F1
#
_cell.length_a   1.000
_cell.length_b   1.000
_cell.length_c   1.000
_cell.angle_alpha   90.00
_cell.angle_beta   90.00
_cell.angle_gamma   90.00
#
_symmetry.space_group_name_H-M   'P 1'
#
loop_
_entity.id
_entity.type
_entity.pdbx_description
1 polymer ?
#
loop_
_entity_poly.entity_id
_entity_poly.type
_entity_poly.pdbx_seq_one_letter_code
_entity_poly.pdbx_strand_id
1 'polypeptide(L)'
;MSIDIKSSYDIFKIQQSCTIAAKVLEKISKYIKPGISTEKLDSICHKYITNNQNASPAALGYCGFPKSVCISINDVVCHGIPDKITILKQGDILNIDVAVVKDGYYGDTSKMFCVGKENIKGLHLCKITKKSLYLAIKSIRPGIRLKEIGKTIEKYVTSKNYSIVREYCGHGIGKNFHEPPQILHYDAYDQEIILKSGMIFTIEPMINAGSRHVYTMPDGWTVKTRDGKLSAQYEHTILVTENGSQVMTILSGDMRFFDKIDTKFSKWSYSDFKYANIRVAPNACVRKGSFISQNSVLMPSYINIGAYIDEGSTIDTWSTIGSCAQIGKNVHISGGVGIGGILEPLQSNPTIIEDNCFIGARSEIVEGVIVEANSVISMGVFIGKSTKIYDSIHQKIYYGRVPGGSVYN
;
A
#
# COMPACT_ATOMS: atom_id res chain seq x y z
N MET A 1 -1.14 14.95 34.83
CA MET A 1 -1.81 15.54 33.64
C MET A 1 -2.81 14.52 33.12
N SER A 2 -4.01 14.94 32.75
CA SER A 2 -5.05 14.04 32.19
C SER A 2 -4.71 13.65 30.75
N ILE A 3 -4.96 12.40 30.38
CA ILE A 3 -4.89 11.95 28.98
C ILE A 3 -6.12 12.49 28.25
N ASP A 4 -5.88 13.18 27.14
CA ASP A 4 -6.93 13.82 26.35
C ASP A 4 -7.65 12.83 25.44
N ILE A 5 -8.97 12.94 25.36
CA ILE A 5 -9.82 12.16 24.44
C ILE A 5 -10.18 13.10 23.28
N LYS A 6 -9.62 12.80 22.10
CA LYS A 6 -9.69 13.69 20.95
C LYS A 6 -11.10 13.74 20.37
N SER A 7 -11.58 14.94 20.06
CA SER A 7 -12.84 15.12 19.34
C SER A 7 -12.71 14.64 17.89
N SER A 8 -13.83 14.44 17.19
CA SER A 8 -13.81 14.11 15.76
C SER A 8 -13.05 15.14 14.91
N TYR A 9 -13.14 16.42 15.29
CA TYR A 9 -12.40 17.51 14.66
C TYR A 9 -10.88 17.38 14.90
N ASP A 10 -10.47 17.16 16.15
CA ASP A 10 -9.05 16.97 16.48
C ASP A 10 -8.48 15.74 15.75
N ILE A 11 -9.21 14.61 15.76
CA ILE A 11 -8.83 13.38 15.05
C ILE A 11 -8.63 13.65 13.55
N PHE A 12 -9.56 14.36 12.91
CA PHE A 12 -9.45 14.71 11.49
C PHE A 12 -8.20 15.55 11.20
N LYS A 13 -7.91 16.56 12.03
CA LYS A 13 -6.74 17.41 11.88
C LYS A 13 -5.43 16.66 12.11
N ILE A 14 -5.37 15.80 13.13
CA ILE A 14 -4.22 14.93 13.39
C ILE A 14 -4.00 13.95 12.23
N GLN A 15 -5.08 13.40 11.65
CA GLN A 15 -5.00 12.54 10.48
C GLN A 15 -4.40 13.25 9.26
N GLN A 16 -4.67 14.56 9.08
CA GLN A 16 -4.04 15.35 8.01
C GLN A 16 -2.53 15.44 8.22
N SER A 17 -2.07 15.80 9.43
CA SER A 17 -0.65 15.86 9.78
C SER A 17 0.05 14.50 9.62
N CYS A 18 -0.59 13.43 10.11
CA CYS A 18 -0.12 12.05 9.96
C CYS A 18 0.04 11.65 8.48
N THR A 19 -0.94 12.01 7.64
CA THR A 19 -0.90 11.73 6.21
C THR A 19 0.27 12.46 5.54
N ILE A 20 0.55 13.69 5.95
CA ILE A 20 1.69 14.48 5.44
C ILE A 20 3.01 13.80 5.85
N ALA A 21 3.19 13.47 7.13
CA ALA A 21 4.40 12.78 7.62
C ALA A 21 4.65 11.46 6.87
N ALA A 22 3.62 10.64 6.66
CA ALA A 22 3.72 9.41 5.89
C ALA A 22 4.11 9.64 4.41
N LYS A 23 3.59 10.70 3.77
CA LYS A 23 3.98 11.08 2.39
C LYS A 23 5.44 11.52 2.30
N VAL A 24 5.98 12.16 3.33
CA VAL A 24 7.40 12.52 3.39
C VAL A 24 8.25 11.24 3.36
N LEU A 25 7.92 10.25 4.20
CA LEU A 25 8.62 8.95 4.22
C LEU A 25 8.52 8.19 2.89
N GLU A 26 7.37 8.24 2.21
CA GLU A 26 7.22 7.65 0.88
C GLU A 26 8.10 8.36 -0.15
N LYS A 27 8.08 9.70 -0.16
CA LYS A 27 8.85 10.49 -1.12
C LYS A 27 10.35 10.32 -0.92
N ILE A 28 10.83 10.42 0.33
CA ILE A 28 12.27 10.37 0.62
C ILE A 28 12.89 9.02 0.24
N SER A 29 12.09 7.94 0.27
CA SER A 29 12.54 6.58 -0.10
C SER A 29 13.21 6.51 -1.47
N LYS A 30 12.79 7.34 -2.43
CA LYS A 30 13.33 7.39 -3.80
C LYS A 30 14.74 7.99 -3.88
N TYR A 31 15.18 8.68 -2.83
CA TYR A 31 16.46 9.37 -2.77
C TYR A 31 17.49 8.64 -1.91
N ILE A 32 17.09 7.58 -1.20
CA ILE A 32 17.97 6.80 -0.33
C ILE A 32 18.85 5.90 -1.20
N LYS A 33 20.12 6.31 -1.36
CA LYS A 33 21.12 5.61 -2.16
C LYS A 33 22.53 5.88 -1.62
N PRO A 34 23.51 5.01 -1.91
CA PRO A 34 24.90 5.28 -1.54
C PRO A 34 25.38 6.63 -2.07
N GLY A 35 26.20 7.34 -1.29
CA GLY A 35 26.83 8.60 -1.67
C GLY A 35 26.02 9.87 -1.38
N ILE A 36 24.77 9.76 -0.90
CA ILE A 36 24.00 10.93 -0.46
C ILE A 36 24.30 11.26 1.01
N SER A 37 24.42 12.56 1.35
CA SER A 37 24.54 12.99 2.75
C SER A 37 23.19 13.02 3.46
N THR A 38 23.21 12.87 4.78
CA THR A 38 22.01 13.03 5.62
C THR A 38 21.45 14.44 5.54
N GLU A 39 22.29 15.49 5.48
CA GLU A 39 21.86 16.88 5.22
C GLU A 39 21.05 17.01 3.91
N LYS A 40 21.46 16.31 2.86
CA LYS A 40 20.76 16.39 1.58
C LYS A 40 19.38 15.74 1.68
N LEU A 41 19.26 14.64 2.42
CA LEU A 41 17.97 14.00 2.69
C LEU A 41 17.07 14.91 3.53
N ASP A 42 17.59 15.52 4.60
CA ASP A 42 16.87 16.50 5.42
C ASP A 42 16.35 17.67 4.59
N SER A 43 17.18 18.25 3.71
CA SER A 43 16.78 19.33 2.81
C SER A 43 15.64 18.94 1.87
N ILE A 44 15.62 17.68 1.39
CA ILE A 44 14.54 17.16 0.54
C ILE A 44 13.24 17.02 1.36
N CYS A 45 13.32 16.47 2.57
CA CYS A 45 12.19 16.37 3.49
C CYS A 45 11.65 17.76 3.85
N HIS A 46 12.52 18.68 4.28
CA HIS A 46 12.19 20.06 4.63
C HIS A 46 11.40 20.74 3.51
N LYS A 47 11.95 20.77 2.29
CA LYS A 47 11.31 21.41 1.13
C LYS A 47 9.96 20.77 0.81
N TYR A 48 9.82 19.46 0.97
CA TYR A 48 8.55 18.80 0.71
C TYR A 48 7.49 19.17 1.76
N ILE A 49 7.88 19.19 3.04
CA ILE A 49 6.99 19.60 4.14
C ILE A 49 6.54 21.05 3.96
N THR A 50 7.48 21.96 3.74
CA THR A 50 7.19 23.41 3.68
C THR A 50 6.57 23.83 2.36
N ASN A 51 7.18 23.50 1.22
CA ASN A 51 6.77 24.03 -0.08
C ASN A 51 5.64 23.23 -0.75
N ASN A 52 5.50 21.93 -0.45
CA ASN A 52 4.52 21.08 -1.13
C ASN A 52 3.32 20.69 -0.26
N GLN A 53 3.43 20.74 1.07
CA GLN A 53 2.36 20.33 1.99
C GLN A 53 1.82 21.50 2.83
N ASN A 54 2.40 22.70 2.68
CA ASN A 54 2.07 23.90 3.50
C ASN A 54 2.05 23.58 5.00
N ALA A 55 3.02 22.80 5.46
CA ALA A 55 3.16 22.39 6.86
C ALA A 55 4.56 22.75 7.37
N SER A 56 4.78 22.59 8.68
CA SER A 56 6.09 22.87 9.29
C SER A 56 6.70 21.58 9.85
N PRO A 57 8.03 21.39 9.73
CA PRO A 57 8.71 20.27 10.38
C PRO A 57 8.70 20.48 11.89
N ALA A 58 8.09 19.55 12.64
CA ALA A 58 7.89 19.72 14.08
C ALA A 58 9.19 19.57 14.89
N ALA A 59 10.15 18.79 14.38
CA ALA A 59 11.47 18.64 15.03
C ALA A 59 12.31 19.92 14.97
N LEU A 60 12.12 20.78 13.96
CA LEU A 60 12.97 21.94 13.75
C LEU A 60 12.80 22.98 14.86
N GLY A 61 13.86 23.18 15.66
CA GLY A 61 13.87 24.07 16.81
C GLY A 61 13.28 23.46 18.08
N TYR A 62 12.72 22.25 18.04
CA TYR A 62 12.14 21.60 19.20
C TYR A 62 13.20 21.32 20.25
N CYS A 63 13.09 21.98 21.42
CA CYS A 63 14.11 21.98 22.47
C CYS A 63 15.55 22.29 21.97
N GLY A 64 15.68 23.01 20.84
CA GLY A 64 16.96 23.32 20.22
C GLY A 64 17.47 22.32 19.17
N PHE A 65 16.67 21.32 18.75
CA PHE A 65 17.06 20.40 17.67
C PHE A 65 17.25 21.17 16.35
N PRO A 66 18.37 20.98 15.62
CA PRO A 66 18.77 21.92 14.57
C PRO A 66 18.25 21.59 13.16
N LYS A 67 17.52 20.47 12.97
CA LYS A 67 17.14 19.93 11.64
C LYS A 67 15.65 19.60 11.55
N SER A 68 15.20 19.28 10.34
CA SER A 68 13.77 19.10 10.04
C SER A 68 13.27 17.69 10.31
N VAL A 69 14.16 16.70 10.19
CA VAL A 69 13.89 15.28 10.46
C VAL A 69 15.08 14.66 11.22
N CYS A 70 14.84 13.57 11.95
CA CYS A 70 15.94 12.78 12.52
C CYS A 70 16.34 11.68 11.52
N ILE A 71 17.65 11.45 11.38
CA ILE A 71 18.17 10.38 10.52
C ILE A 71 19.18 9.55 11.33
N SER A 72 18.77 8.35 11.72
CA SER A 72 19.51 7.47 12.63
C SER A 72 20.06 6.28 11.85
N ILE A 73 21.37 6.28 11.60
CA ILE A 73 22.05 5.24 10.80
C ILE A 73 22.69 4.20 11.72
N ASN A 74 22.53 2.92 11.38
CA ASN A 74 23.22 1.78 11.98
C ASN A 74 23.09 1.68 13.52
N ASP A 75 24.09 2.13 14.28
CA ASP A 75 24.15 2.07 15.74
C ASP A 75 23.53 3.29 16.43
N VAL A 76 23.09 4.28 15.65
CA VAL A 76 22.25 5.38 16.13
C VAL A 76 20.83 4.87 16.35
N VAL A 77 20.36 4.97 17.59
CA VAL A 77 19.06 4.50 18.07
C VAL A 77 17.95 5.43 17.65
N CYS A 78 18.10 6.72 17.97
CA CYS A 78 17.16 7.79 17.64
C CYS A 78 17.88 9.15 17.63
N HIS A 79 17.17 10.18 17.16
CA HIS A 79 17.60 11.58 17.19
C HIS A 79 18.94 11.90 16.49
N GLY A 80 19.36 11.08 15.53
CA GLY A 80 20.53 11.41 14.72
C GLY A 80 20.35 12.73 13.98
N ILE A 81 21.25 13.68 14.19
CA ILE A 81 21.20 15.00 13.53
C ILE A 81 21.75 14.87 12.09
N PRO A 82 20.95 15.21 11.06
CA PRO A 82 21.46 15.31 9.69
C PRO A 82 22.65 16.28 9.55
N ASP A 83 23.68 15.88 8.82
CA ASP A 83 24.89 16.69 8.61
C ASP A 83 25.51 16.43 7.21
N LYS A 84 26.49 17.26 6.84
CA LYS A 84 27.12 17.22 5.50
C LYS A 84 28.18 16.12 5.35
N ILE A 85 28.74 15.65 6.45
CA ILE A 85 29.90 14.73 6.53
C ILE A 85 29.43 13.28 6.55
N THR A 86 28.27 13.01 7.13
CA THR A 86 27.66 11.68 7.22
C THR A 86 27.05 11.31 5.87
N ILE A 87 27.79 10.50 5.11
CA ILE A 87 27.42 9.99 3.78
C ILE A 87 26.94 8.55 3.89
N LEU A 88 25.77 8.25 3.30
CA LEU A 88 25.22 6.90 3.27
C LEU A 88 26.10 5.95 2.45
N LYS A 89 26.35 4.76 2.99
CA LYS A 89 27.15 3.71 2.38
C LYS A 89 26.29 2.50 2.00
N GLN A 90 26.78 1.72 1.05
CA GLN A 90 26.17 0.43 0.69
C GLN A 90 26.06 -0.47 1.94
N GLY A 91 24.88 -1.00 2.20
CA GLY A 91 24.62 -1.91 3.32
C GLY A 91 24.22 -1.24 4.64
N ASP A 92 24.19 0.10 4.69
CA ASP A 92 23.63 0.81 5.84
C ASP A 92 22.14 0.51 5.99
N ILE A 93 21.70 0.43 7.24
CA ILE A 93 20.30 0.61 7.60
C ILE A 93 20.14 2.00 8.22
N LEU A 94 19.03 2.67 7.95
CA LEU A 94 18.73 3.96 8.54
C LEU A 94 17.25 4.09 8.87
N ASN A 95 16.96 4.65 10.03
CA ASN A 95 15.66 5.21 10.36
C ASN A 95 15.60 6.65 9.83
N ILE A 96 14.48 7.04 9.24
CA ILE A 96 14.12 8.45 9.09
C ILE A 96 12.83 8.65 9.88
N ASP A 97 12.86 9.63 10.76
CA ASP A 97 11.77 9.99 11.67
C ASP A 97 11.24 11.38 11.31
N VAL A 98 9.94 11.46 11.11
CA VAL A 98 9.26 12.61 10.52
C VAL A 98 8.04 13.00 11.36
N ALA A 99 8.21 14.09 12.09
CA ALA A 99 7.12 14.80 12.72
C ALA A 99 6.76 16.09 11.97
N VAL A 100 5.47 16.33 11.79
CA VAL A 100 4.93 17.50 11.08
C VAL A 100 3.86 18.17 11.92
N VAL A 101 3.84 19.50 11.93
CA VAL A 101 2.72 20.30 12.43
C VAL A 101 1.98 20.99 11.29
N LYS A 102 0.67 20.78 11.22
CA LYS A 102 -0.25 21.40 10.27
C LYS A 102 -1.47 21.93 11.02
N ASP A 103 -1.78 23.21 10.81
CA ASP A 103 -2.92 23.89 11.45
C ASP A 103 -2.97 23.72 12.98
N GLY A 104 -1.80 23.65 13.64
CA GLY A 104 -1.69 23.46 15.09
C GLY A 104 -1.78 22.01 15.60
N TYR A 105 -1.84 21.02 14.71
CA TYR A 105 -1.88 19.60 15.07
C TYR A 105 -0.66 18.85 14.56
N TYR A 106 -0.13 17.97 15.40
CA TYR A 106 1.06 17.19 15.14
C TYR A 106 0.70 15.81 14.58
N GLY A 107 1.56 15.28 13.74
CA GLY A 107 1.51 13.89 13.29
C GLY A 107 2.92 13.35 13.15
N ASP A 108 3.11 12.10 13.54
CA ASP A 108 4.45 11.53 13.72
C ASP A 108 4.57 10.07 13.25
N THR A 109 5.69 9.76 12.63
CA THR A 109 6.03 8.43 12.14
C THR A 109 7.48 8.33 11.68
N SER A 110 8.04 7.14 11.86
CA SER A 110 9.36 6.78 11.40
C SER A 110 9.40 5.42 10.72
N LYS A 111 10.40 5.22 9.86
CA LYS A 111 10.56 3.99 9.08
C LYS A 111 12.03 3.68 8.82
N MET A 112 12.37 2.39 8.90
CA MET A 112 13.67 1.90 8.44
C MET A 112 13.74 1.74 6.93
N PHE A 113 14.90 2.08 6.38
CA PHE A 113 15.32 1.88 5.00
C PHE A 113 16.66 1.14 4.95
N CYS A 114 16.99 0.60 3.77
CA CYS A 114 18.28 -0.02 3.50
C CYS A 114 18.92 0.64 2.30
N VAL A 115 20.24 0.84 2.36
CA VAL A 115 20.99 1.58 1.34
C VAL A 115 21.68 0.61 0.38
N GLY A 116 21.20 0.55 -0.86
CA GLY A 116 21.79 -0.33 -1.88
C GLY A 116 21.60 -1.82 -1.57
N LYS A 117 22.68 -2.61 -1.65
CA LYS A 117 22.65 -4.05 -1.42
C LYS A 117 22.32 -4.37 0.03
N GLU A 118 21.47 -5.38 0.17
CA GLU A 118 20.90 -5.83 1.42
C GLU A 118 21.93 -6.36 2.43
N ASN A 119 21.97 -5.74 3.61
CA ASN A 119 22.64 -6.27 4.80
C ASN A 119 21.67 -7.23 5.52
N ILE A 120 21.93 -8.53 5.43
CA ILE A 120 21.03 -9.58 5.95
C ILE A 120 20.75 -9.39 7.45
N LYS A 121 21.78 -9.07 8.25
CA LYS A 121 21.62 -8.87 9.71
C LYS A 121 20.77 -7.63 10.00
N GLY A 122 21.03 -6.53 9.30
CA GLY A 122 20.25 -5.29 9.42
C GLY A 122 18.79 -5.48 9.01
N LEU A 123 18.54 -6.15 7.88
CA LEU A 123 17.19 -6.47 7.43
C LEU A 123 16.44 -7.38 8.40
N HIS A 124 17.13 -8.36 8.99
CA HIS A 124 16.52 -9.22 9.99
C HIS A 124 16.10 -8.40 11.22
N LEU A 125 16.98 -7.54 11.74
CA LEU A 125 16.66 -6.61 12.82
C LEU A 125 15.44 -5.73 12.46
N CYS A 126 15.45 -5.06 11.30
CA CYS A 126 14.32 -4.25 10.83
C CYS A 126 13.00 -5.05 10.79
N LYS A 127 13.04 -6.30 10.32
CA LYS A 127 11.87 -7.18 10.28
C LYS A 127 11.35 -7.50 11.67
N ILE A 128 12.24 -7.77 12.64
CA ILE A 128 11.87 -8.02 14.04
C ILE A 128 11.27 -6.76 14.66
N THR A 129 11.92 -5.60 14.54
CA THR A 129 11.42 -4.31 15.04
C THR A 129 10.03 -4.01 14.49
N LYS A 130 9.86 -4.07 13.16
CA LYS A 130 8.56 -3.83 12.51
C LYS A 130 7.50 -4.78 13.03
N LYS A 131 7.79 -6.09 13.12
CA LYS A 131 6.83 -7.07 13.61
C LYS A 131 6.46 -6.82 15.08
N SER A 132 7.39 -6.37 15.92
CA SER A 132 7.09 -6.02 17.32
C SER A 132 6.07 -4.87 17.42
N LEU A 133 6.25 -3.82 16.60
CA LEU A 133 5.30 -2.70 16.49
C LEU A 133 3.90 -3.19 16.11
N TYR A 134 3.76 -3.98 15.04
CA TYR A 134 2.44 -4.45 14.60
C TYR A 134 1.79 -5.45 15.57
N LEU A 135 2.57 -6.24 16.31
CA LEU A 135 2.02 -7.08 17.38
C LEU A 135 1.44 -6.24 18.51
N ALA A 136 2.13 -5.16 18.89
CA ALA A 136 1.64 -4.21 19.87
C ALA A 136 0.36 -3.51 19.40
N ILE A 137 0.34 -2.99 18.17
CA ILE A 137 -0.84 -2.37 17.56
C ILE A 137 -2.04 -3.33 17.55
N LYS A 138 -1.83 -4.60 17.15
CA LYS A 138 -2.88 -5.61 17.12
C LYS A 138 -3.54 -5.87 18.50
N SER A 139 -2.82 -5.61 19.59
CA SER A 139 -3.35 -5.79 20.94
C SER A 139 -4.30 -4.66 21.37
N ILE A 140 -4.27 -3.50 20.70
CA ILE A 140 -4.97 -2.28 21.12
C ILE A 140 -6.47 -2.36 20.89
N ARG A 141 -7.21 -2.09 21.96
CA ARG A 141 -8.66 -1.86 21.98
C ARG A 141 -9.02 -1.16 23.30
N PRO A 142 -10.19 -0.51 23.39
CA PRO A 142 -10.67 0.04 24.65
C PRO A 142 -10.72 -1.01 25.77
N GLY A 143 -10.42 -0.58 27.01
CA GLY A 143 -10.51 -1.42 28.20
C GLY A 143 -9.25 -2.21 28.55
N ILE A 144 -8.25 -2.28 27.67
CA ILE A 144 -6.96 -2.90 28.01
C ILE A 144 -6.04 -1.92 28.75
N ARG A 145 -5.09 -2.46 29.51
CA ARG A 145 -4.02 -1.69 30.16
C ARG A 145 -2.96 -1.23 29.16
N LEU A 146 -2.47 0.00 29.31
CA LEU A 146 -1.42 0.56 28.47
C LEU A 146 -0.14 -0.30 28.47
N LYS A 147 0.23 -0.87 29.63
CA LYS A 147 1.40 -1.76 29.79
C LYS A 147 1.40 -2.99 28.87
N GLU A 148 0.23 -3.41 28.38
CA GLU A 148 0.15 -4.58 27.49
C GLU A 148 0.86 -4.31 26.15
N ILE A 149 1.02 -3.05 25.73
CA ILE A 149 1.85 -2.65 24.58
C ILE A 149 3.30 -3.07 24.80
N GLY A 150 3.93 -2.58 25.87
CA GLY A 150 5.33 -2.87 26.20
C GLY A 150 5.58 -4.34 26.49
N LYS A 151 4.67 -4.99 27.22
CA LYS A 151 4.73 -6.44 27.50
C LYS A 151 4.65 -7.29 26.22
N THR A 152 3.81 -6.90 25.26
CA THR A 152 3.69 -7.58 23.96
C THR A 152 4.98 -7.45 23.15
N ILE A 153 5.55 -6.24 23.10
CA ILE A 153 6.83 -5.96 22.43
C ILE A 153 7.94 -6.79 23.08
N GLU A 154 8.07 -6.71 24.41
CA GLU A 154 9.16 -7.37 25.13
C GLU A 154 9.13 -8.88 25.00
N LYS A 155 7.96 -9.49 25.18
CA LYS A 155 7.78 -10.94 24.99
C LYS A 155 8.25 -11.39 23.60
N TYR A 156 7.92 -10.63 22.56
CA TYR A 156 8.31 -10.98 21.20
C TYR A 156 9.80 -10.75 20.94
N VAL A 157 10.33 -9.57 21.28
CA VAL A 157 11.71 -9.17 20.98
C VAL A 157 12.72 -10.04 21.72
N THR A 158 12.51 -10.30 23.01
CA THR A 158 13.39 -11.16 23.82
C THR A 158 13.43 -12.59 23.30
N SER A 159 12.30 -13.14 22.82
CA SER A 159 12.25 -14.47 22.18
C SER A 159 13.07 -14.58 20.88
N LYS A 160 13.56 -13.45 20.36
CA LYS A 160 14.39 -13.35 19.17
C LYS A 160 15.84 -12.98 19.48
N ASN A 161 16.23 -12.95 20.75
CA ASN A 161 17.57 -12.58 21.21
C ASN A 161 17.98 -11.14 20.84
N TYR A 162 17.00 -10.23 20.82
CA TYR A 162 17.21 -8.78 20.67
C TYR A 162 16.88 -8.09 22.00
N SER A 163 17.33 -6.85 22.16
CA SER A 163 17.05 -6.04 23.35
C SER A 163 16.30 -4.75 23.03
N ILE A 164 15.70 -4.14 24.04
CA ILE A 164 14.78 -3.00 23.89
C ILE A 164 15.36 -1.84 24.67
N VAL A 165 15.46 -0.68 24.02
CA VAL A 165 15.87 0.56 24.67
C VAL A 165 14.80 0.99 25.68
N ARG A 166 15.22 1.42 26.87
CA ARG A 166 14.30 1.70 27.99
C ARG A 166 14.26 3.16 28.40
N GLU A 167 15.19 3.94 27.87
CA GLU A 167 15.40 5.37 28.12
C GLU A 167 14.47 6.26 27.29
N TYR A 168 13.85 5.70 26.24
CA TYR A 168 12.94 6.38 25.32
C TYR A 168 11.63 5.59 25.17
N CYS A 169 10.53 6.29 24.92
CA CYS A 169 9.18 5.74 24.91
C CYS A 169 8.34 6.44 23.83
N GLY A 170 7.23 5.82 23.44
CA GLY A 170 6.21 6.54 22.69
C GLY A 170 5.52 7.59 23.55
N HIS A 171 4.68 8.41 22.93
CA HIS A 171 4.02 9.52 23.58
C HIS A 171 2.60 9.75 23.05
N GLY A 172 1.75 10.37 23.86
CA GLY A 172 0.54 11.02 23.35
C GLY A 172 0.90 12.11 22.35
N ILE A 173 0.02 12.33 21.39
CA ILE A 173 0.21 13.32 20.33
C ILE A 173 -1.12 13.95 19.94
N GLY A 174 -1.09 15.26 19.67
CA GLY A 174 -2.27 15.99 19.24
C GLY A 174 -1.98 17.46 18.97
N LYS A 175 -2.35 18.33 19.93
CA LYS A 175 -2.04 19.77 19.87
C LYS A 175 -0.64 20.08 20.37
N ASN A 176 -0.06 19.18 21.15
CA ASN A 176 1.35 19.19 21.50
C ASN A 176 2.07 18.07 20.76
N PHE A 177 3.37 18.26 20.55
CA PHE A 177 4.21 17.26 19.91
C PHE A 177 4.34 16.01 20.80
N HIS A 178 4.80 16.20 22.04
CA HIS A 178 4.83 15.17 23.08
C HIS A 178 3.86 15.54 24.20
N GLU A 179 2.88 14.68 24.47
CA GLU A 179 1.93 14.80 25.58
C GLU A 179 1.66 13.43 26.24
N PRO A 180 0.99 13.36 27.41
CA PRO A 180 0.63 12.09 28.01
C PRO A 180 -0.31 11.25 27.11
N PRO A 181 -0.26 9.91 27.20
CA PRO A 181 0.57 9.11 28.11
C PRO A 181 1.99 8.88 27.58
N GLN A 182 2.89 8.38 28.44
CA GLN A 182 4.14 7.77 27.99
C GLN A 182 3.92 6.29 27.69
N ILE A 183 4.39 5.81 26.55
CA ILE A 183 4.14 4.46 26.06
C ILE A 183 5.45 3.68 26.09
N LEU A 184 5.65 2.94 27.18
CA LEU A 184 6.85 2.13 27.38
C LEU A 184 6.83 0.90 26.45
N HIS A 185 7.96 0.60 25.82
CA HIS A 185 8.11 -0.53 24.88
C HIS A 185 8.56 -1.83 25.55
N TYR A 186 8.53 -1.88 26.88
CA TYR A 186 8.88 -3.02 27.72
C TYR A 186 7.86 -3.21 28.84
N ASP A 187 7.81 -4.39 29.48
CA ASP A 187 6.88 -4.65 30.57
C ASP A 187 7.29 -3.83 31.80
N ALA A 188 6.49 -2.80 32.05
CA ALA A 188 6.69 -1.85 33.12
C ALA A 188 5.35 -1.39 33.69
N TYR A 189 5.41 -0.73 34.84
CA TYR A 189 4.24 -0.15 35.48
C TYR A 189 3.75 1.07 34.68
N ASP A 190 2.46 1.12 34.37
CA ASP A 190 1.82 2.11 33.49
C ASP A 190 0.86 3.06 34.23
N GLN A 191 1.01 3.21 35.55
CA GLN A 191 0.15 4.07 36.38
C GLN A 191 -1.35 3.78 36.27
N GLU A 192 -1.70 2.56 35.91
CA GLU A 192 -3.09 2.15 35.80
C GLU A 192 -3.91 2.71 34.65
N ILE A 193 -3.23 3.16 33.61
CA ILE A 193 -3.87 3.69 32.42
C ILE A 193 -4.63 2.59 31.66
N ILE A 194 -5.94 2.82 31.50
CA ILE A 194 -6.83 2.03 30.66
C ILE A 194 -7.04 2.76 29.34
N LEU A 195 -6.84 2.07 28.21
CA LEU A 195 -7.07 2.64 26.89
C LEU A 195 -8.55 2.93 26.68
N LYS A 196 -8.86 4.10 26.11
CA LYS A 196 -10.21 4.55 25.78
C LYS A 196 -10.27 4.98 24.32
N SER A 197 -11.44 4.80 23.70
CA SER A 197 -11.70 5.33 22.35
C SER A 197 -11.42 6.83 22.31
N GLY A 198 -10.78 7.32 21.24
CA GLY A 198 -10.38 8.71 21.07
C GLY A 198 -8.99 9.06 21.61
N MET A 199 -8.31 8.16 22.33
CA MET A 199 -6.89 8.36 22.66
C MET A 199 -6.04 8.26 21.39
N ILE A 200 -5.08 9.18 21.23
CA ILE A 200 -4.08 9.14 20.15
C ILE A 200 -2.68 9.18 20.75
N PHE A 201 -1.82 8.26 20.31
CA PHE A 201 -0.44 8.15 20.76
C PHE A 201 0.45 7.43 19.75
N THR A 202 1.77 7.57 19.88
CA THR A 202 2.77 6.86 19.10
C THR A 202 3.13 5.53 19.75
N ILE A 203 3.50 4.57 18.91
CA ILE A 203 4.23 3.37 19.34
C ILE A 203 5.47 3.29 18.45
N GLU A 204 6.65 3.30 19.07
CA GLU A 204 7.92 3.54 18.39
C GLU A 204 9.08 2.68 18.94
N PRO A 205 8.95 1.34 18.99
CA PRO A 205 9.94 0.48 19.62
C PRO A 205 11.32 0.61 18.98
N MET A 206 12.29 0.97 19.81
CA MET A 206 13.72 1.00 19.49
C MET A 206 14.37 -0.31 19.94
N ILE A 207 14.78 -1.13 18.99
CA ILE A 207 15.29 -2.49 19.23
C ILE A 207 16.76 -2.58 18.82
N ASN A 208 17.60 -3.04 19.74
CA ASN A 208 19.04 -3.20 19.54
C ASN A 208 19.39 -4.65 19.23
N ALA A 209 20.31 -4.87 18.28
CA ALA A 209 20.95 -6.16 18.02
C ALA A 209 21.89 -6.63 19.15
N GLY A 210 22.20 -5.72 20.07
CA GLY A 210 23.13 -5.91 21.17
C GLY A 210 22.48 -5.76 22.53
N SER A 211 23.21 -5.11 23.42
CA SER A 211 22.74 -4.66 24.72
C SER A 211 21.68 -3.55 24.60
N ARG A 212 20.80 -3.45 25.60
CA ARG A 212 19.78 -2.39 25.67
C ARG A 212 20.37 -1.00 25.93
N HIS A 213 21.60 -0.94 26.42
CA HIS A 213 22.17 0.29 26.95
C HIS A 213 22.56 1.27 25.84
N VAL A 214 22.23 2.54 26.08
CA VAL A 214 22.51 3.64 25.17
C VAL A 214 23.30 4.75 25.85
N TYR A 215 23.79 5.70 25.07
CA TYR A 215 24.35 6.95 25.55
C TYR A 215 24.08 8.08 24.54
N THR A 216 23.98 9.30 25.04
CA THR A 216 23.80 10.51 24.22
C THR A 216 25.16 11.07 23.83
N MET A 217 25.32 11.46 22.57
CA MET A 217 26.53 12.07 22.04
C MET A 217 26.70 13.51 22.57
N PRO A 218 27.91 14.10 22.49
CA PRO A 218 28.17 15.47 22.92
C PRO A 218 27.35 16.55 22.19
N ASP A 219 26.74 16.21 21.05
CA ASP A 219 25.80 17.10 20.34
C ASP A 219 24.47 17.30 21.10
N GLY A 220 24.24 16.54 22.19
CA GLY A 220 23.07 16.64 23.06
C GLY A 220 21.85 15.89 22.56
N TRP A 221 21.90 15.27 21.38
CA TRP A 221 20.74 14.68 20.71
C TRP A 221 20.98 13.25 20.26
N THR A 222 22.06 13.00 19.50
CA THR A 222 22.27 11.72 18.84
C THR A 222 22.43 10.61 19.88
N VAL A 223 21.56 9.61 19.85
CA VAL A 223 21.56 8.49 20.81
C VAL A 223 22.18 7.28 20.14
N LYS A 224 23.17 6.66 20.77
CA LYS A 224 23.86 5.49 20.21
C LYS A 224 23.83 4.30 21.15
N THR A 225 23.87 3.10 20.59
CA THR A 225 24.08 1.88 21.37
C THR A 225 25.47 1.90 22.01
N ARG A 226 25.58 1.47 23.27
CA ARG A 226 26.88 1.46 23.97
C ARG A 226 27.87 0.43 23.43
N ASP A 227 27.38 -0.64 22.80
CA ASP A 227 28.20 -1.72 22.25
C ASP A 227 28.45 -1.58 20.74
N GLY A 228 28.03 -0.46 20.13
CA GLY A 228 28.23 -0.16 18.71
C GLY A 228 27.47 -1.09 17.75
N LYS A 229 26.54 -1.92 18.26
CA LYS A 229 25.71 -2.78 17.43
C LYS A 229 24.51 -2.02 16.85
N LEU A 230 23.97 -2.57 15.77
CA LEU A 230 22.83 -2.00 15.04
C LEU A 230 21.61 -1.81 15.95
N SER A 231 20.88 -0.72 15.71
CA SER A 231 19.55 -0.45 16.24
C SER A 231 18.56 -0.24 15.09
N ALA A 232 17.28 -0.44 15.35
CA ALA A 232 16.21 -0.15 14.41
C ALA A 232 14.96 0.29 15.15
N GLN A 233 14.25 1.26 14.54
CA GLN A 233 13.01 1.83 15.04
C GLN A 233 11.99 1.88 13.90
N TYR A 234 10.73 1.60 14.23
CA TYR A 234 9.59 1.91 13.38
C TYR A 234 8.55 2.56 14.26
N GLU A 235 7.78 3.46 13.68
CA GLU A 235 6.77 4.18 14.44
C GLU A 235 5.50 4.43 13.64
N HIS A 236 4.40 4.35 14.37
CA HIS A 236 3.13 4.86 13.90
C HIS A 236 2.42 5.68 14.99
N THR A 237 1.78 6.77 14.60
CA THR A 237 0.69 7.40 15.36
C THR A 237 -0.57 6.53 15.24
N ILE A 238 -1.17 6.21 16.39
CA ILE A 238 -2.30 5.28 16.54
C ILE A 238 -3.48 5.99 17.22
N LEU A 239 -4.67 5.84 16.64
CA LEU A 239 -5.94 6.17 17.27
C LEU A 239 -6.57 4.92 17.87
N VAL A 240 -6.92 4.94 19.15
CA VAL A 240 -7.80 3.93 19.75
C VAL A 240 -9.23 4.20 19.28
N THR A 241 -9.84 3.23 18.61
CA THR A 241 -11.23 3.31 18.14
C THR A 241 -12.16 2.56 19.09
N GLU A 242 -13.47 2.57 18.84
CA GLU A 242 -14.44 1.86 19.68
C GLU A 242 -14.19 0.35 19.73
N ASN A 243 -13.66 -0.24 18.65
CA ASN A 243 -13.50 -1.68 18.49
C ASN A 243 -12.05 -2.14 18.33
N GLY A 244 -11.07 -1.24 18.46
CA GLY A 244 -9.67 -1.58 18.24
C GLY A 244 -8.77 -0.35 18.11
N SER A 245 -7.98 -0.32 17.04
CA SER A 245 -7.09 0.78 16.72
C SER A 245 -7.04 1.07 15.21
N GLN A 246 -6.79 2.33 14.87
CA GLN A 246 -6.50 2.78 13.52
C GLN A 246 -5.06 3.32 13.48
N VAL A 247 -4.28 2.85 12.49
CA VAL A 247 -2.97 3.42 12.20
C VAL A 247 -3.16 4.67 11.34
N MET A 248 -2.78 5.84 11.87
CA MET A 248 -3.03 7.12 11.19
C MET A 248 -1.96 7.48 10.16
N THR A 249 -0.79 6.84 10.22
CA THR A 249 0.35 7.09 9.32
C THR A 249 0.59 5.98 8.29
N ILE A 250 -0.48 5.31 7.86
CA ILE A 250 -0.46 4.42 6.69
C ILE A 250 -1.13 5.14 5.51
N LEU A 251 -0.43 5.17 4.37
CA LEU A 251 -1.01 5.60 3.10
C LEU A 251 -1.77 4.44 2.46
N SER A 252 -2.87 4.74 1.76
CA SER A 252 -3.47 3.80 0.81
C SER A 252 -2.43 3.52 -0.27
N GLY A 253 -1.76 2.37 -0.19
CA GLY A 253 -0.66 2.05 -1.10
C GLY A 253 -1.11 1.89 -2.55
N ASP A 254 -0.16 2.01 -3.48
CA ASP A 254 -0.37 1.67 -4.88
C ASP A 254 -0.79 0.19 -5.05
N MET A 255 -1.66 -0.10 -6.03
CA MET A 255 -1.93 -1.46 -6.49
C MET A 255 -0.69 -2.01 -7.21
N ARG A 256 0.22 -2.62 -6.45
CA ARG A 256 1.44 -3.24 -6.96
C ARG A 256 1.23 -4.74 -7.17
N PHE A 257 1.53 -5.21 -8.37
CA PHE A 257 1.50 -6.63 -8.75
C PHE A 257 2.92 -7.19 -8.85
N PHE A 258 3.11 -8.46 -8.49
CA PHE A 258 4.36 -9.20 -8.71
C PHE A 258 4.13 -10.25 -9.80
N ASP A 259 4.46 -9.92 -11.05
CA ASP A 259 4.37 -10.80 -12.22
C ASP A 259 5.63 -10.60 -13.09
N LYS A 260 6.00 -11.61 -13.90
CA LYS A 260 7.09 -11.54 -14.88
C LYS A 260 6.77 -10.60 -16.05
N ILE A 261 5.49 -10.31 -16.27
CA ILE A 261 4.99 -9.52 -17.40
C ILE A 261 4.23 -8.31 -16.87
N ASP A 262 4.65 -7.11 -17.26
CA ASP A 262 3.95 -5.87 -16.93
C ASP A 262 2.49 -5.88 -17.42
N THR A 263 1.63 -5.01 -16.87
CA THR A 263 0.33 -4.72 -17.52
C THR A 263 0.54 -3.94 -18.82
N LYS A 264 -0.43 -4.02 -19.76
CA LYS A 264 -0.34 -3.43 -21.11
C LYS A 264 -0.02 -1.94 -21.08
N PHE A 265 -0.64 -1.21 -20.15
CA PHE A 265 -0.55 0.25 -20.06
C PHE A 265 0.41 0.75 -18.98
N SER A 266 1.18 -0.13 -18.34
CA SER A 266 2.12 0.23 -17.26
C SER A 266 3.12 1.35 -17.61
N LYS A 267 3.43 1.53 -18.89
CA LYS A 267 4.38 2.53 -19.41
C LYS A 267 3.72 3.60 -20.28
N TRP A 268 2.38 3.61 -20.38
CA TRP A 268 1.66 4.56 -21.21
C TRP A 268 1.54 5.91 -20.50
N SER A 269 1.79 6.97 -21.26
CA SER A 269 1.51 8.35 -20.92
C SER A 269 0.08 8.73 -21.31
N TYR A 270 -0.38 9.90 -20.84
CA TYR A 270 -1.68 10.45 -21.23
C TYR A 270 -1.80 10.63 -22.76
N SER A 271 -0.72 11.01 -23.43
CA SER A 271 -0.70 11.19 -24.89
C SER A 271 -0.88 9.86 -25.64
N ASP A 272 -0.32 8.77 -25.10
CA ASP A 272 -0.47 7.43 -25.69
C ASP A 272 -1.94 6.98 -25.66
N PHE A 273 -2.62 7.20 -24.53
CA PHE A 273 -4.06 6.93 -24.41
C PHE A 273 -4.90 7.78 -25.37
N LYS A 274 -4.57 9.07 -25.51
CA LYS A 274 -5.27 9.98 -26.42
C LYS A 274 -5.09 9.58 -27.89
N TYR A 275 -3.87 9.18 -28.28
CA TYR A 275 -3.57 8.73 -29.64
C TYR A 275 -4.26 7.40 -29.97
N ALA A 276 -4.23 6.44 -29.05
CA ALA A 276 -4.91 5.16 -29.21
C ALA A 276 -6.44 5.28 -29.18
N ASN A 277 -6.97 6.40 -28.68
CA ASN A 277 -8.40 6.66 -28.54
C ASN A 277 -9.16 5.53 -27.83
N ILE A 278 -8.58 5.04 -26.73
CA ILE A 278 -9.18 4.02 -25.86
C ILE A 278 -9.51 4.63 -24.50
N ARG A 279 -10.61 4.18 -23.89
CA ARG A 279 -10.96 4.55 -22.52
C ARG A 279 -10.71 3.37 -21.59
N VAL A 280 -9.87 3.57 -20.58
CA VAL A 280 -9.56 2.55 -19.57
C VAL A 280 -9.91 3.10 -18.21
N ALA A 281 -10.95 2.56 -17.58
CA ALA A 281 -11.38 2.96 -16.25
C ALA A 281 -10.43 2.42 -15.18
N PRO A 282 -10.34 3.08 -14.00
CA PRO A 282 -9.58 2.56 -12.87
C PRO A 282 -9.94 1.11 -12.57
N ASN A 283 -8.94 0.29 -12.24
CA ASN A 283 -9.03 -1.14 -11.95
C ASN A 283 -9.32 -2.07 -13.16
N ALA A 284 -9.37 -1.55 -14.40
CA ALA A 284 -9.29 -2.41 -15.58
C ALA A 284 -7.89 -3.01 -15.70
N CYS A 285 -7.77 -4.33 -15.53
CA CYS A 285 -6.51 -5.05 -15.57
C CYS A 285 -6.31 -5.69 -16.95
N VAL A 286 -5.40 -5.11 -17.74
CA VAL A 286 -5.10 -5.58 -19.11
C VAL A 286 -3.68 -6.11 -19.17
N ARG A 287 -3.50 -7.38 -19.53
CA ARG A 287 -2.16 -7.99 -19.63
C ARG A 287 -1.42 -7.50 -20.88
N LYS A 288 -0.11 -7.29 -20.74
CA LYS A 288 0.75 -7.03 -21.90
C LYS A 288 0.74 -8.25 -22.82
N GLY A 289 0.47 -8.01 -24.10
CA GLY A 289 0.29 -9.05 -25.12
C GLY A 289 -1.16 -9.27 -25.57
N SER A 290 -2.15 -8.57 -24.99
CA SER A 290 -3.48 -8.44 -25.62
C SER A 290 -3.49 -7.33 -26.68
N PHE A 291 -4.45 -7.39 -27.60
CA PHE A 291 -4.75 -6.34 -28.57
C PHE A 291 -6.05 -5.63 -28.18
N ILE A 292 -6.03 -4.30 -28.16
CA ILE A 292 -7.19 -3.45 -27.86
C ILE A 292 -7.25 -2.40 -28.97
N SER A 293 -8.32 -2.39 -29.75
CA SER A 293 -8.53 -1.45 -30.85
C SER A 293 -9.07 -0.11 -30.37
N GLN A 294 -9.04 0.88 -31.26
CA GLN A 294 -9.56 2.23 -31.02
C GLN A 294 -11.05 2.23 -30.65
N ASN A 295 -11.52 3.31 -30.01
CA ASN A 295 -12.90 3.47 -29.55
C ASN A 295 -13.39 2.44 -28.51
N SER A 296 -12.51 1.53 -28.05
CA SER A 296 -12.87 0.55 -27.02
C SER A 296 -13.00 1.21 -25.64
N VAL A 297 -13.97 0.72 -24.86
CA VAL A 297 -14.18 1.14 -23.47
C VAL A 297 -13.98 -0.04 -22.54
N LEU A 298 -12.98 0.06 -21.67
CA LEU A 298 -12.65 -0.95 -20.67
C LEU A 298 -13.04 -0.43 -19.29
N MET A 299 -14.18 -0.88 -18.79
CA MET A 299 -14.60 -0.69 -17.41
C MET A 299 -13.77 -1.61 -16.48
N PRO A 300 -13.91 -1.55 -15.14
CA PRO A 300 -13.14 -2.39 -14.22
C PRO A 300 -13.28 -3.90 -14.50
N SER A 301 -12.43 -4.44 -15.38
CA SER A 301 -12.53 -5.76 -16.02
C SER A 301 -11.16 -6.43 -16.10
N TYR A 302 -11.13 -7.71 -16.49
CA TYR A 302 -9.91 -8.51 -16.61
C TYR A 302 -9.72 -8.98 -18.06
N ILE A 303 -8.63 -8.55 -18.70
CA ILE A 303 -8.30 -8.93 -20.08
C ILE A 303 -6.95 -9.63 -20.10
N ASN A 304 -6.96 -10.90 -20.50
CA ASN A 304 -5.80 -11.77 -20.42
C ASN A 304 -4.91 -11.68 -21.69
N ILE A 305 -3.72 -12.28 -21.61
CA ILE A 305 -2.74 -12.28 -22.70
C ILE A 305 -3.30 -12.94 -23.96
N GLY A 306 -3.01 -12.36 -25.13
CA GLY A 306 -3.48 -12.86 -26.42
C GLY A 306 -4.92 -12.50 -26.77
N ALA A 307 -5.72 -11.99 -25.82
CA ALA A 307 -7.08 -11.53 -26.13
C ALA A 307 -7.06 -10.43 -27.20
N TYR A 308 -8.01 -10.46 -28.11
CA TYR A 308 -8.20 -9.48 -29.17
C TYR A 308 -9.56 -8.80 -29.00
N ILE A 309 -9.57 -7.49 -28.81
CA ILE A 309 -10.79 -6.67 -28.72
C ILE A 309 -10.76 -5.66 -29.86
N ASP A 310 -11.71 -5.79 -30.78
CA ASP A 310 -11.83 -4.91 -31.93
C ASP A 310 -12.57 -3.60 -31.61
N GLU A 311 -12.67 -2.74 -32.62
CA GLU A 311 -13.10 -1.36 -32.52
C GLU A 311 -14.51 -1.19 -31.93
N GLY A 312 -14.67 -0.18 -31.09
CA GLY A 312 -15.97 0.25 -30.57
C GLY A 312 -16.57 -0.68 -29.51
N SER A 313 -15.86 -1.73 -29.11
CA SER A 313 -16.36 -2.71 -28.15
C SER A 313 -16.21 -2.23 -26.70
N THR A 314 -17.22 -2.56 -25.88
CA THR A 314 -17.25 -2.22 -24.45
C THR A 314 -17.14 -3.47 -23.61
N ILE A 315 -16.14 -3.50 -22.73
CA ILE A 315 -15.95 -4.56 -21.73
C ILE A 315 -16.33 -3.98 -20.37
N ASP A 316 -17.46 -4.41 -19.84
CA ASP A 316 -18.06 -3.82 -18.66
C ASP A 316 -17.48 -4.36 -17.34
N THR A 317 -17.93 -3.78 -16.23
CA THR A 317 -17.44 -4.03 -14.89
C THR A 317 -17.54 -5.51 -14.48
N TRP A 318 -16.46 -6.06 -13.94
CA TRP A 318 -16.30 -7.45 -13.51
C TRP A 318 -16.30 -8.51 -14.62
N SER A 319 -16.27 -8.09 -15.88
CA SER A 319 -16.17 -9.05 -16.99
C SER A 319 -14.75 -9.54 -17.17
N THR A 320 -14.61 -10.78 -17.65
CA THR A 320 -13.34 -11.44 -17.92
C THR A 320 -13.26 -11.86 -19.38
N ILE A 321 -12.21 -11.40 -20.08
CA ILE A 321 -11.85 -11.85 -21.42
C ILE A 321 -10.63 -12.75 -21.29
N GLY A 322 -10.85 -14.04 -21.47
CA GLY A 322 -9.82 -15.07 -21.35
C GLY A 322 -8.73 -14.96 -22.41
N SER A 323 -7.65 -15.71 -22.22
CA SER A 323 -6.50 -15.70 -23.14
C SER A 323 -6.91 -16.08 -24.57
N CYS A 324 -6.38 -15.38 -25.55
CA CYS A 324 -6.64 -15.63 -26.98
C CYS A 324 -8.12 -15.50 -27.43
N ALA A 325 -9.06 -15.13 -26.53
CA ALA A 325 -10.44 -14.88 -26.90
C ALA A 325 -10.54 -13.70 -27.87
N GLN A 326 -11.51 -13.75 -28.79
CA GLN A 326 -11.69 -12.75 -29.82
C GLN A 326 -13.05 -12.07 -29.65
N ILE A 327 -13.02 -10.75 -29.52
CA ILE A 327 -14.19 -9.89 -29.45
C ILE A 327 -14.17 -9.00 -30.70
N GLY A 328 -15.20 -9.13 -31.53
CA GLY A 328 -15.41 -8.35 -32.75
C GLY A 328 -15.73 -6.89 -32.48
N LYS A 329 -16.23 -6.21 -33.50
CA LYS A 329 -16.54 -4.78 -33.48
C LYS A 329 -17.89 -4.50 -32.86
N ASN A 330 -18.01 -3.36 -32.19
CA ASN A 330 -19.26 -2.87 -31.59
C ASN A 330 -19.94 -3.92 -30.67
N VAL A 331 -19.14 -4.76 -30.01
CA VAL A 331 -19.64 -5.76 -29.07
C VAL A 331 -19.80 -5.14 -27.70
N HIS A 332 -20.91 -5.43 -27.04
CA HIS A 332 -21.10 -5.09 -25.64
C HIS A 332 -21.03 -6.35 -24.77
N ILE A 333 -19.97 -6.44 -23.96
CA ILE A 333 -19.79 -7.48 -22.94
C ILE A 333 -20.24 -6.89 -21.60
N SER A 334 -21.48 -7.16 -21.19
CA SER A 334 -22.08 -6.57 -19.98
C SER A 334 -21.44 -7.09 -18.69
N GLY A 335 -21.75 -6.45 -17.56
CA GLY A 335 -21.05 -6.67 -16.31
C GLY A 335 -21.06 -8.13 -15.81
N GLY A 336 -19.90 -8.60 -15.36
CA GLY A 336 -19.71 -9.94 -14.81
C GLY A 336 -19.77 -11.07 -15.84
N VAL A 337 -19.62 -10.77 -17.13
CA VAL A 337 -19.57 -11.80 -18.19
C VAL A 337 -18.21 -12.50 -18.20
N GLY A 338 -18.23 -13.83 -18.30
CA GLY A 338 -17.05 -14.65 -18.55
C GLY A 338 -16.93 -15.03 -20.02
N ILE A 339 -15.88 -14.61 -20.71
CA ILE A 339 -15.51 -15.12 -22.02
C ILE A 339 -14.31 -16.04 -21.85
N GLY A 340 -14.51 -17.33 -22.16
CA GLY A 340 -13.50 -18.36 -22.04
C GLY A 340 -12.32 -18.11 -22.95
N GLY A 341 -11.12 -18.27 -22.40
CA GLY A 341 -9.88 -18.23 -23.17
C GLY A 341 -9.35 -19.62 -23.50
N ILE A 342 -8.24 -19.65 -24.23
CA ILE A 342 -7.51 -20.84 -24.57
C ILE A 342 -6.02 -20.62 -24.36
N LEU A 343 -5.43 -21.52 -23.58
CA LEU A 343 -4.00 -21.63 -23.39
C LEU A 343 -3.51 -23.03 -23.75
N GLU A 344 -4.25 -24.08 -23.37
CA GLU A 344 -3.98 -25.48 -23.75
C GLU A 344 -5.29 -26.28 -23.81
N PRO A 345 -5.42 -27.32 -24.68
CA PRO A 345 -4.44 -27.83 -25.64
C PRO A 345 -4.33 -26.98 -26.93
N LEU A 346 -3.18 -27.03 -27.61
CA LEU A 346 -2.82 -26.21 -28.80
C LEU A 346 -3.81 -26.24 -29.99
N GLN A 347 -4.75 -27.18 -30.02
CA GLN A 347 -5.70 -27.38 -31.13
C GLN A 347 -7.13 -26.87 -30.82
N SER A 348 -7.35 -26.20 -29.70
CA SER A 348 -8.68 -25.67 -29.36
C SER A 348 -8.89 -24.26 -29.95
N ASN A 349 -10.04 -24.06 -30.59
CA ASN A 349 -10.42 -22.78 -31.20
C ASN A 349 -10.84 -21.79 -30.12
N PRO A 350 -10.33 -20.55 -30.09
CA PRO A 350 -10.70 -19.57 -29.07
C PRO A 350 -12.21 -19.32 -29.07
N THR A 351 -12.73 -18.87 -27.93
CA THR A 351 -14.09 -18.33 -27.88
C THR A 351 -14.11 -17.05 -28.71
N ILE A 352 -15.06 -16.96 -29.63
CA ILE A 352 -15.20 -15.83 -30.57
C ILE A 352 -16.58 -15.22 -30.39
N ILE A 353 -16.62 -13.92 -30.15
CA ILE A 353 -17.84 -13.12 -30.19
C ILE A 353 -17.71 -12.20 -31.41
N GLU A 354 -18.52 -12.43 -32.44
CA GLU A 354 -18.47 -11.65 -33.68
C GLU A 354 -19.14 -10.28 -33.55
N ASP A 355 -19.09 -9.50 -34.63
CA ASP A 355 -19.50 -8.10 -34.66
C ASP A 355 -20.96 -7.86 -34.23
N ASN A 356 -21.19 -6.71 -33.62
CA ASN A 356 -22.51 -6.20 -33.20
C ASN A 356 -23.27 -7.14 -32.24
N CYS A 357 -22.57 -7.98 -31.50
CA CYS A 357 -23.17 -8.84 -30.49
C CYS A 357 -23.40 -8.11 -29.16
N PHE A 358 -24.42 -8.54 -28.42
CA PHE A 358 -24.64 -8.15 -27.03
C PHE A 358 -24.62 -9.40 -26.15
N ILE A 359 -23.74 -9.43 -25.15
CA ILE A 359 -23.68 -10.51 -24.16
C ILE A 359 -24.15 -9.97 -22.82
N GLY A 360 -25.33 -10.44 -22.39
CA GLY A 360 -26.00 -9.99 -21.17
C GLY A 360 -25.20 -10.28 -19.91
N ALA A 361 -25.43 -9.46 -18.89
CA ALA A 361 -24.72 -9.53 -17.61
C ALA A 361 -24.79 -10.94 -16.98
N ARG A 362 -23.71 -11.31 -16.29
CA ARG A 362 -23.58 -12.62 -15.59
C ARG A 362 -23.70 -13.85 -16.48
N SER A 363 -23.49 -13.70 -17.79
CA SER A 363 -23.43 -14.81 -18.73
C SER A 363 -22.00 -15.35 -18.89
N GLU A 364 -21.87 -16.56 -19.39
CA GLU A 364 -20.58 -17.21 -19.63
C GLU A 364 -20.57 -17.92 -20.98
N ILE A 365 -19.62 -17.57 -21.85
CA ILE A 365 -19.42 -18.18 -23.17
C ILE A 365 -18.01 -18.77 -23.19
N VAL A 366 -17.91 -20.09 -23.31
CA VAL A 366 -16.65 -20.81 -23.05
C VAL A 366 -16.42 -21.94 -24.06
N GLU A 367 -15.31 -22.65 -23.92
CA GLU A 367 -15.01 -23.89 -24.65
C GLU A 367 -14.94 -23.73 -26.19
N GLY A 368 -14.57 -22.54 -26.67
CA GLY A 368 -14.42 -22.26 -28.09
C GLY A 368 -15.73 -22.03 -28.82
N VAL A 369 -16.80 -21.68 -28.09
CA VAL A 369 -18.08 -21.29 -28.69
C VAL A 369 -17.91 -20.04 -29.55
N ILE A 370 -18.57 -20.04 -30.70
CA ILE A 370 -18.65 -18.89 -31.60
C ILE A 370 -20.06 -18.27 -31.48
N VAL A 371 -20.14 -17.02 -31.07
CA VAL A 371 -21.38 -16.23 -31.13
C VAL A 371 -21.33 -15.38 -32.38
N GLU A 372 -22.17 -15.70 -33.36
CA GLU A 372 -22.12 -15.06 -34.68
C GLU A 372 -22.77 -13.68 -34.68
N ALA A 373 -22.41 -12.90 -35.69
CA ALA A 373 -22.69 -11.47 -35.76
C ALA A 373 -24.18 -11.13 -35.56
N ASN A 374 -24.42 -9.97 -34.95
CA ASN A 374 -25.75 -9.43 -34.64
C ASN A 374 -26.59 -10.28 -33.67
N SER A 375 -25.96 -11.13 -32.86
CA SER A 375 -26.67 -11.95 -31.87
C SER A 375 -26.78 -11.25 -30.51
N VAL A 376 -27.85 -11.55 -29.78
CA VAL A 376 -28.11 -11.08 -28.42
C VAL A 376 -28.23 -12.30 -27.50
N ILE A 377 -27.35 -12.37 -26.50
CA ILE A 377 -27.43 -13.36 -25.43
C ILE A 377 -28.00 -12.67 -24.19
N SER A 378 -29.07 -13.24 -23.62
CA SER A 378 -29.71 -12.74 -22.41
C SER A 378 -28.80 -12.84 -21.19
N MET A 379 -29.21 -12.21 -20.10
CA MET A 379 -28.48 -12.22 -18.83
C MET A 379 -28.54 -13.60 -18.17
N GLY A 380 -27.44 -14.02 -17.55
CA GLY A 380 -27.37 -15.29 -16.81
C GLY A 380 -27.34 -16.54 -17.68
N VAL A 381 -26.98 -16.41 -18.95
CA VAL A 381 -26.92 -17.52 -19.92
C VAL A 381 -25.52 -18.13 -19.94
N PHE A 382 -25.45 -19.47 -19.90
CA PHE A 382 -24.19 -20.22 -19.93
C PHE A 382 -24.12 -21.10 -21.19
N ILE A 383 -23.16 -20.83 -22.08
CA ILE A 383 -22.98 -21.56 -23.34
C ILE A 383 -21.56 -22.14 -23.39
N GLY A 384 -21.48 -23.46 -23.31
CA GLY A 384 -20.29 -24.24 -23.61
C GLY A 384 -20.44 -25.03 -24.91
N LYS A 385 -19.41 -25.80 -25.26
CA LYS A 385 -19.35 -26.56 -26.52
C LYS A 385 -20.47 -27.59 -26.64
N SER A 386 -20.91 -28.17 -25.52
CA SER A 386 -22.00 -29.14 -25.46
C SER A 386 -23.39 -28.53 -25.29
N THR A 387 -23.51 -27.21 -25.12
CA THR A 387 -24.81 -26.56 -24.98
C THR A 387 -25.61 -26.72 -26.26
N LYS A 388 -26.80 -27.30 -26.14
CA LYS A 388 -27.73 -27.53 -27.24
C LYS A 388 -28.47 -26.23 -27.56
N ILE A 389 -28.23 -25.67 -28.75
CA ILE A 389 -28.89 -24.45 -29.21
C ILE A 389 -29.95 -24.84 -30.25
N TYR A 390 -31.21 -24.54 -29.94
CA TYR A 390 -32.33 -24.87 -30.82
C TYR A 390 -32.79 -23.63 -31.60
N ASP A 391 -32.73 -23.73 -32.93
CA ASP A 391 -33.24 -22.73 -33.85
C ASP A 391 -34.67 -23.11 -34.24
N SER A 392 -35.63 -22.38 -33.68
CA SER A 392 -37.05 -22.62 -33.89
C SER A 392 -37.52 -22.24 -35.29
N ILE A 393 -36.83 -21.34 -36.00
CA ILE A 393 -37.22 -20.87 -37.32
C ILE A 393 -36.86 -21.94 -38.36
N HIS A 394 -35.65 -22.46 -38.29
CA HIS A 394 -35.15 -23.46 -39.23
C HIS A 394 -35.30 -24.90 -38.74
N GLN A 395 -35.81 -25.10 -37.52
CA GLN A 395 -35.98 -26.42 -36.87
C GLN A 395 -34.66 -27.20 -36.83
N LYS A 396 -33.55 -26.50 -36.51
CA LYS A 396 -32.19 -27.05 -36.46
C LYS A 396 -31.61 -26.99 -35.06
N ILE A 397 -30.67 -27.89 -34.79
CA ILE A 397 -29.91 -27.90 -33.54
C ILE A 397 -28.45 -27.59 -33.86
N TYR A 398 -27.88 -26.65 -33.13
CA TYR A 398 -26.48 -26.26 -33.19
C TYR A 398 -25.77 -26.59 -31.87
N TYR A 399 -24.46 -26.82 -31.96
CA TYR A 399 -23.55 -26.99 -30.83
C TYR A 399 -22.29 -26.19 -31.11
N GLY A 400 -21.71 -25.59 -30.08
CA GLY A 400 -20.48 -24.79 -30.21
C GLY A 400 -20.62 -23.50 -31.04
N ARG A 401 -21.82 -23.16 -31.53
CA ARG A 401 -22.09 -21.91 -32.23
C ARG A 401 -23.50 -21.40 -31.98
N VAL A 402 -23.64 -20.10 -31.78
CA VAL A 402 -24.92 -19.37 -31.79
C VAL A 402 -25.05 -18.74 -33.19
N PRO A 403 -26.06 -19.11 -33.99
CA PRO A 403 -26.25 -18.58 -35.34
C PRO A 403 -26.46 -17.06 -35.36
N GLY A 404 -26.01 -16.39 -36.42
CA GLY A 404 -26.10 -14.93 -36.54
C GLY A 404 -27.53 -14.40 -36.48
N GLY A 405 -27.72 -13.23 -35.87
CA GLY A 405 -29.04 -12.61 -35.67
C GLY A 405 -29.92 -13.31 -34.61
N SER A 406 -29.36 -14.23 -33.83
CA SER A 406 -30.12 -14.94 -32.79
C SER A 406 -30.41 -14.06 -31.59
N VAL A 407 -31.59 -14.25 -30.99
CA VAL A 407 -31.87 -13.81 -29.62
C VAL A 407 -31.97 -15.06 -28.75
N TYR A 408 -30.97 -15.28 -27.91
CA TYR A 408 -30.89 -16.45 -27.04
C TYR A 408 -31.22 -16.07 -25.60
N ASN A 409 -32.30 -16.65 -25.06
CA ASN A 409 -32.85 -16.33 -23.75
C ASN A 409 -32.60 -17.41 -22.71
#